data_AF-A0A7W5UXI9-F1
#
_entry.id   AF-A0A7W5UXI9-F1
#
_cell.length_a   1.000
_cell.length_b   1.000
_cell.length_c   1.000
_cell.angle_alpha   90.00
_cell.angle_beta   90.00
_cell.angle_gamma   90.00
#
_symmetry.space_group_name_H-M   'P 1'
#
loop_
_entity.id
_entity.type
_entity.pdbx_description
1 polymer ?
#
loop_
_entity_poly.entity_id
_entity_poly.type
_entity_poly.pdbx_seq_one_letter_code
_entity_poly.pdbx_strand_id
1 'polypeptide(L)'
;MTTFRISEAAALLGVSSDTVRRWVDAGRLVAERDEHGHRQVNGADLAAFARAQVGTAGDGGRSSARNRFRGIVTEVIKDAVMAQVEIAAGPYRVVSLMSRQAADELGLEIGVVAVAVIKSTNVVVEIPDHERVTGSQ
;
A
#
# COMPACT_ATOMS: atom_id res chain seq x y z
N MET A 1 -14.40 -17.70 8.21
CA MET A 1 -13.13 -16.95 8.14
C MET A 1 -12.87 -16.62 6.68
N THR A 2 -12.37 -15.43 6.37
CA THR A 2 -12.02 -15.06 4.99
C THR A 2 -10.75 -15.82 4.58
N THR A 3 -10.76 -16.41 3.39
CA THR A 3 -9.60 -17.05 2.79
C THR A 3 -9.29 -16.37 1.47
N PHE A 4 -8.00 -16.35 1.10
CA PHE A 4 -7.50 -15.70 -0.11
C PHE A 4 -6.72 -16.69 -0.96
N ARG A 5 -6.95 -16.69 -2.27
CA ARG A 5 -6.07 -17.31 -3.25
C ARG A 5 -4.70 -16.63 -3.22
N ILE A 6 -3.69 -17.33 -3.73
CA ILE A 6 -2.32 -16.79 -3.82
C ILE A 6 -2.27 -15.47 -4.62
N SER A 7 -3.06 -15.35 -5.69
CA SER A 7 -3.14 -14.13 -6.50
C SER A 7 -3.72 -12.95 -5.72
N GLU A 8 -4.78 -13.18 -4.96
CA GLU A 8 -5.44 -12.16 -4.13
C GLU A 8 -4.52 -11.73 -2.98
N ALA A 9 -3.88 -12.68 -2.30
CA ALA A 9 -2.88 -12.39 -1.27
C ALA A 9 -1.70 -11.59 -1.84
N ALA A 10 -1.26 -11.88 -3.06
CA ALA A 10 -0.19 -11.14 -3.73
C ALA A 10 -0.59 -9.69 -4.03
N ALA A 11 -1.81 -9.48 -4.52
CA ALA A 11 -2.35 -8.14 -4.75
C ALA A 11 -2.44 -7.33 -3.44
N LEU A 12 -2.95 -7.94 -2.35
CA LEU A 12 -3.03 -7.31 -1.04
C LEU A 12 -1.66 -6.93 -0.45
N LEU A 13 -0.64 -7.77 -0.69
CA LEU A 13 0.73 -7.55 -0.21
C LEU A 13 1.57 -6.67 -1.16
N GLY A 14 1.05 -6.27 -2.31
CA GLY A 14 1.77 -5.46 -3.30
C GLY A 14 2.97 -6.18 -3.94
N VAL A 15 2.90 -7.51 -4.10
CA VAL A 15 3.97 -8.34 -4.68
C VAL A 15 3.44 -9.27 -5.77
N SER A 16 4.33 -9.95 -6.49
CA SER A 16 3.94 -10.97 -7.48
C SER A 16 3.40 -12.24 -6.82
N SER A 17 2.53 -12.98 -7.52
CA SER A 17 2.06 -14.30 -7.06
C SER A 17 3.20 -15.30 -6.88
N ASP A 18 4.25 -15.23 -7.70
CA ASP A 18 5.46 -16.06 -7.54
C ASP A 18 6.17 -15.77 -6.22
N THR A 19 6.24 -14.49 -5.81
CA THR A 19 6.80 -14.09 -4.51
C THR A 19 6.02 -14.72 -3.37
N VAL A 20 4.68 -14.71 -3.43
CA VAL A 20 3.83 -15.33 -2.41
C VAL A 20 3.99 -16.85 -2.40
N ARG A 21 4.03 -17.52 -3.56
CA ARG A 21 4.30 -18.98 -3.61
C ARG A 21 5.62 -19.32 -2.96
N ARG A 22 6.68 -18.56 -3.25
CA ARG A 22 8.00 -18.74 -2.64
C ARG A 22 7.96 -18.60 -1.11
N TRP A 23 7.16 -17.68 -0.56
CA TRP A 23 7.00 -17.55 0.89
C TRP A 23 6.25 -18.72 1.50
N VAL A 24 5.24 -19.25 0.82
CA VAL A 24 4.52 -20.46 1.26
C VAL A 24 5.45 -21.67 1.22
N ASP A 25 6.20 -21.86 0.13
CA ASP A 25 7.14 -22.97 -0.02
C ASP A 25 8.28 -22.91 1.01
N ALA A 26 8.69 -21.70 1.39
CA ALA A 26 9.67 -21.47 2.45
C ALA A 26 9.07 -21.56 3.88
N GLY A 27 7.78 -21.88 4.03
CA GLY A 27 7.09 -21.96 5.32
C GLY A 27 6.93 -20.61 6.05
N ARG A 28 7.15 -19.49 5.34
CA ARG A 28 7.05 -18.13 5.91
C ARG A 28 5.60 -17.64 5.98
N LEU A 29 4.73 -18.13 5.10
CA LEU A 29 3.30 -17.84 5.06
C LEU A 29 2.53 -19.16 5.03
N VAL A 30 1.64 -19.36 5.99
CA VAL A 30 0.83 -20.60 6.07
C VAL A 30 -0.25 -20.56 4.99
N ALA A 31 -0.36 -21.64 4.21
CA ALA A 31 -1.41 -21.82 3.23
C ALA A 31 -1.91 -23.27 3.28
N GLU A 32 -3.23 -23.44 3.24
CA GLU A 32 -3.89 -24.73 3.15
C GLU A 32 -4.26 -25.03 1.70
N ARG A 33 -4.49 -26.31 1.38
CA ARG A 33 -5.06 -26.69 0.08
C ARG A 33 -6.54 -26.89 0.27
N ASP A 34 -7.34 -26.35 -0.64
CA ASP A 34 -8.76 -26.67 -0.69
C ASP A 34 -9.01 -28.06 -1.27
N GLU A 35 -10.28 -28.46 -1.29
CA GLU A 35 -10.75 -29.74 -1.84
C GLU A 35 -10.37 -29.93 -3.32
N HIS A 36 -10.11 -28.84 -4.04
CA HIS A 36 -9.70 -28.82 -5.44
C HIS A 36 -8.17 -28.73 -5.61
N GLY A 37 -7.39 -28.81 -4.51
CA GLY A 37 -5.93 -28.81 -4.51
C GLY A 37 -5.27 -27.44 -4.65
N HIS A 38 -6.05 -26.36 -4.71
CA HIS A 38 -5.56 -25.00 -4.83
C HIS A 38 -5.13 -24.44 -3.47
N ARG A 39 -4.03 -23.68 -3.43
CA ARG A 39 -3.54 -23.04 -2.21
C ARG A 39 -4.40 -21.84 -1.81
N GLN A 40 -4.83 -21.81 -0.56
CA GLN A 40 -5.57 -20.72 0.08
C GLN A 40 -4.88 -20.29 1.37
N VAL A 41 -4.82 -18.98 1.62
CA VAL A 41 -4.23 -18.38 2.82
C VAL A 41 -5.37 -17.88 3.70
N ASN A 42 -5.35 -18.22 5.00
CA ASN A 42 -6.30 -17.67 5.95
C ASN A 42 -6.05 -16.16 6.13
N GLY A 43 -7.11 -15.35 6.14
CA GLY A 43 -7.00 -13.90 6.30
C GLY A 43 -6.29 -13.46 7.58
N ALA A 44 -6.45 -14.20 8.68
CA ALA A 44 -5.76 -13.91 9.94
C ALA A 44 -4.23 -14.13 9.82
N ASP A 45 -3.83 -15.22 9.18
CA ASP A 45 -2.41 -15.53 8.95
C ASP A 45 -1.78 -14.55 7.96
N LEU A 46 -2.50 -14.18 6.90
CA LEU A 46 -2.08 -13.17 5.94
C LEU A 46 -1.88 -11.81 6.61
N ALA A 47 -2.81 -11.39 7.47
CA ALA A 47 -2.72 -10.14 8.21
C ALA A 47 -1.55 -10.14 9.22
N ALA A 48 -1.35 -11.24 9.94
CA ALA A 48 -0.23 -11.41 10.85
C ALA A 48 1.12 -11.33 10.10
N PHE A 49 1.21 -11.99 8.94
CA PHE A 49 2.38 -11.92 8.07
C PHE A 49 2.63 -10.51 7.55
N ALA A 50 1.60 -9.83 7.05
CA ALA A 50 1.70 -8.45 6.55
C ALA A 50 2.21 -7.50 7.64
N ARG A 51 1.69 -7.62 8.87
CA ARG A 51 2.12 -6.80 10.01
C ARG A 51 3.60 -6.96 10.34
N ALA A 52 4.14 -8.18 10.21
CA ALA A 52 5.56 -8.44 10.44
C ALA A 52 6.48 -7.77 9.39
N GLN A 53 5.97 -7.45 8.20
CA GLN A 53 6.73 -6.86 7.09
C GLN A 53 6.82 -5.31 7.19
N VAL A 54 5.79 -4.64 7.73
CA VAL A 54 5.65 -3.17 7.75
C VAL A 54 6.80 -2.43 8.44
N GLY A 55 7.60 -3.10 9.29
CA GLY A 55 8.72 -2.51 10.01
C GLY A 55 10.06 -2.46 9.26
N THR A 56 10.16 -3.01 8.05
CA THR A 56 11.45 -3.15 7.34
C THR A 56 11.74 -2.07 6.31
N ALA A 57 10.75 -1.22 5.98
CA ALA A 57 10.87 -0.19 4.95
C ALA A 57 10.93 1.23 5.54
N GLY A 58 12.14 1.72 5.82
CA GLY A 58 12.44 3.16 5.83
C GLY A 58 12.94 3.75 7.16
N ASP A 59 14.26 3.89 7.26
CA ASP A 59 14.93 4.91 8.08
C ASP A 59 14.63 6.30 7.47
N GLY A 60 14.11 7.21 8.29
CA GLY A 60 13.72 8.53 7.84
C GLY A 60 13.04 9.34 8.94
N GLY A 61 13.79 9.58 10.02
CA GLY A 61 13.47 10.55 11.07
C GLY A 61 12.37 10.13 12.04
N ARG A 62 12.47 10.64 13.28
CA ARG A 62 11.44 10.49 14.31
C ARG A 62 10.26 11.41 13.97
N SER A 63 9.30 10.90 13.20
CA SER A 63 8.01 11.57 12.94
C SER A 63 6.86 10.74 13.52
N SER A 64 5.82 11.41 14.02
CA SER A 64 4.58 10.73 14.43
C SER A 64 3.73 10.26 13.24
N ALA A 65 4.00 10.77 12.04
CA ALA A 65 3.40 10.27 10.81
C ALA A 65 4.03 8.93 10.42
N ARG A 66 3.22 7.87 10.43
CA ARG A 66 3.68 6.49 10.14
C ARG A 66 3.64 6.14 8.66
N ASN A 67 2.86 6.86 7.85
CA ASN A 67 2.71 6.56 6.43
C ASN A 67 3.62 7.47 5.61
N ARG A 68 4.63 6.88 4.96
CA ARG A 68 5.58 7.59 4.09
C ARG A 68 5.60 6.95 2.72
N PHE A 69 5.20 7.71 1.72
CA PHE A 69 5.14 7.27 0.33
C PHE A 69 6.19 8.02 -0.48
N ARG A 70 7.36 7.40 -0.67
CA ARG A 70 8.41 7.94 -1.55
C ARG A 70 7.99 7.72 -3.00
N GLY A 71 8.06 8.77 -3.79
CA GLY A 71 7.64 8.75 -5.19
C GLY A 71 8.27 9.87 -6.00
N ILE A 72 7.72 10.06 -7.19
CA ILE A 72 8.08 11.15 -8.11
C ILE A 72 6.88 12.08 -8.27
N VAL A 73 7.13 13.38 -8.28
CA VAL A 73 6.10 14.39 -8.53
C VAL A 73 5.67 14.30 -10.00
N THR A 74 4.39 14.13 -10.25
CA THR A 74 3.81 13.98 -11.60
C THR A 74 3.05 15.22 -12.06
N GLU A 75 2.53 16.01 -11.13
CA GLU A 75 1.79 17.25 -11.42
C GLU A 75 1.97 18.27 -10.29
N VAL A 76 2.07 19.55 -10.66
CA VAL A 76 2.04 20.67 -9.71
C VAL A 76 1.15 21.77 -10.27
N ILE A 77 0.04 22.07 -9.60
CA ILE A 77 -0.87 23.18 -9.92
C ILE A 77 -0.75 24.21 -8.81
N LYS A 78 -0.46 25.48 -9.14
CA LYS A 78 -0.29 26.56 -8.16
C LYS A 78 -1.26 27.70 -8.48
N ASP A 79 -2.11 28.03 -7.53
CA ASP A 79 -2.98 29.21 -7.57
C ASP A 79 -2.30 30.40 -6.85
N ALA A 80 -3.07 31.40 -6.41
CA ALA A 80 -2.52 32.52 -5.66
C ALA A 80 -2.03 32.13 -4.25
N VAL A 81 -2.75 31.24 -3.57
CA VAL A 81 -2.49 30.89 -2.15
C VAL A 81 -2.19 29.40 -1.97
N MET A 82 -2.84 28.54 -2.76
CA MET A 82 -2.78 27.09 -2.63
C MET A 82 -1.98 26.48 -3.77
N ALA A 83 -1.48 25.27 -3.53
CA ALA A 83 -0.92 24.39 -4.52
C ALA A 83 -1.46 22.97 -4.33
N GLN A 84 -1.71 22.31 -5.45
CA GLN A 84 -1.94 20.88 -5.55
C GLN A 84 -0.67 20.23 -6.08
N VAL A 85 -0.20 19.19 -5.40
CA VAL A 85 0.95 18.39 -5.82
C VAL A 85 0.54 16.93 -5.90
N GLU A 86 0.80 16.31 -7.02
CA GLU A 86 0.59 14.88 -7.23
C GLU A 86 1.91 14.12 -7.20
N ILE A 87 1.93 13.00 -6.47
CA ILE A 87 3.08 12.09 -6.37
C ILE A 87 2.64 10.69 -6.78
N ALA A 88 3.34 10.11 -7.76
CA ALA A 88 3.28 8.68 -8.05
C ALA A 88 4.26 7.93 -7.13
N ALA A 89 3.74 7.10 -6.23
CA ALA A 89 4.49 6.36 -5.22
C ALA A 89 4.20 4.85 -5.31
N GLY A 90 4.95 4.16 -6.17
CA GLY A 90 4.67 2.76 -6.48
C GLY A 90 3.31 2.60 -7.17
N PRO A 91 2.42 1.70 -6.70
CA PRO A 91 1.08 1.56 -7.27
C PRO A 91 0.10 2.67 -6.84
N TYR A 92 0.52 3.60 -5.97
CA TYR A 92 -0.34 4.61 -5.38
C TYR A 92 -0.17 5.98 -6.03
N ARG A 93 -1.28 6.67 -6.28
CA ARG A 93 -1.33 8.10 -6.61
C ARG A 93 -1.70 8.88 -5.36
N VAL A 94 -0.84 9.78 -4.92
CA VAL A 94 -1.04 10.61 -3.72
C VAL A 94 -1.17 12.06 -4.13
N VAL A 95 -2.26 12.73 -3.71
CA VAL A 95 -2.49 14.16 -3.95
C VAL A 95 -2.39 14.91 -2.63
N SER A 96 -1.59 15.96 -2.60
CA SER A 96 -1.46 16.87 -1.46
C SER A 96 -1.94 18.26 -1.84
N LEU A 97 -2.79 18.85 -0.99
CA LEU A 97 -3.10 20.26 -1.02
C LEU A 97 -2.26 20.95 0.06
N MET A 98 -1.50 21.96 -0.34
CA MET A 98 -0.64 22.76 0.56
C MET A 98 -0.62 24.22 0.13
N SER A 99 0.02 25.09 0.90
CA SER A 99 0.21 26.47 0.46
C SER A 99 1.16 26.51 -0.74
N ARG A 100 0.94 27.48 -1.63
CA ARG A 100 1.85 27.77 -2.74
C ARG A 100 3.27 28.02 -2.23
N GLN A 101 3.40 28.82 -1.18
CA GLN A 101 4.69 29.11 -0.55
C GLN A 101 5.43 27.84 -0.13
N ALA A 102 4.74 26.88 0.52
CA ALA A 102 5.38 25.63 0.91
C ALA A 102 5.83 24.80 -0.30
N ALA A 103 5.05 24.76 -1.38
CA ALA A 103 5.43 24.07 -2.61
C ALA A 103 6.65 24.73 -3.28
N ASP A 104 6.72 26.06 -3.27
CA ASP A 104 7.83 26.84 -3.81
C ASP A 104 9.11 26.65 -2.95
N GLU A 105 9.00 26.74 -1.62
CA GLU A 105 10.12 26.54 -0.68
C GLU A 105 10.71 25.13 -0.76
N LEU A 106 9.86 24.12 -1.01
CA LEU A 106 10.28 22.74 -1.19
C LEU A 106 10.82 22.45 -2.60
N GLY A 107 10.75 23.40 -3.54
CA GLY A 107 11.17 23.21 -4.92
C GLY A 107 10.37 22.11 -5.64
N LEU A 108 9.08 21.99 -5.34
CA LEU A 108 8.24 20.94 -5.92
C LEU A 108 7.93 21.28 -7.38
N GLU A 109 8.42 20.41 -8.26
CA GLU A 109 8.28 20.46 -9.71
C GLU A 109 8.10 19.03 -10.25
N ILE A 110 7.49 18.92 -11.43
CA ILE A 110 7.31 17.64 -12.11
C ILE A 110 8.69 16.98 -12.32
N GLY A 111 8.80 15.70 -11.93
CA GLY A 111 10.04 14.92 -12.04
C GLY A 111 10.89 14.88 -10.76
N VAL A 112 10.61 15.72 -9.76
CA VAL A 112 11.34 15.71 -8.49
C VAL A 112 10.94 14.51 -7.63
N VAL A 113 11.93 13.90 -6.95
CA VAL A 113 11.67 12.87 -5.94
C VAL A 113 11.13 13.53 -4.68
N ALA A 114 9.96 13.10 -4.22
CA ALA A 114 9.32 13.60 -3.02
C ALA A 114 8.85 12.44 -2.13
N VAL A 115 8.61 12.75 -0.85
CA VAL A 115 8.01 11.81 0.10
C VAL A 115 6.73 12.41 0.64
N ALA A 116 5.59 11.82 0.29
CA ALA A 116 4.33 12.17 0.93
C ALA A 116 4.31 11.58 2.34
N VAL A 117 4.14 12.45 3.34
CA VAL A 117 4.10 12.10 4.76
C VAL A 117 2.67 12.32 5.26
N ILE A 118 1.97 11.23 5.60
CA ILE A 118 0.55 11.26 5.97
C ILE A 118 0.40 10.85 7.44
N LYS A 119 -0.28 11.68 8.23
CA LYS A 119 -0.61 11.35 9.63
C LYS A 119 -1.59 10.19 9.69
N SER A 120 -1.32 9.24 10.59
CA SER A 120 -2.15 8.04 10.76
C SER A 120 -3.59 8.33 11.21
N THR A 121 -3.84 9.52 11.74
CA THR A 121 -5.17 9.95 12.21
C THR A 121 -6.13 10.29 11.06
N ASN A 122 -5.64 10.44 9.84
CA ASN A 122 -6.42 10.80 8.66
C ASN A 122 -6.49 9.61 7.70
N VAL A 123 -7.14 8.53 8.15
CA VAL A 123 -7.32 7.30 7.38
C VAL A 123 -8.79 6.93 7.40
N VAL A 124 -9.34 6.60 6.23
CA VAL A 124 -10.66 5.98 6.08
C VAL A 124 -10.42 4.50 5.77
N VAL A 125 -11.17 3.63 6.42
CA VAL A 125 -11.12 2.18 6.18
C VAL A 125 -12.44 1.78 5.55
N GLU A 126 -12.37 1.18 4.37
CA GLU A 126 -13.51 0.67 3.63
C GLU A 126 -13.34 -0.85 3.45
N ILE A 127 -14.45 -1.58 3.50
CA ILE A 127 -14.49 -2.96 3.02
C ILE A 127 -14.91 -2.85 1.55
N PRO A 128 -14.14 -3.40 0.59
CA PRO A 128 -14.55 -3.39 -0.81
C PRO A 128 -15.94 -4.01 -0.97
N ASP A 129 -16.79 -3.40 -1.81
CA ASP A 129 -18.09 -3.99 -2.17
C ASP A 129 -17.85 -5.31 -2.92
N HIS A 130 -17.96 -6.41 -2.17
CA HIS A 130 -18.13 -7.79 -2.58
C HIS A 130 -17.52 -8.23 -3.94
N GLU A 131 -16.32 -8.82 -3.89
CA GLU A 131 -16.19 -10.19 -4.43
C GLU A 131 -16.90 -11.11 -3.42
N ARG A 132 -18.21 -11.32 -3.56
CA ARG A 132 -18.84 -12.52 -2.98
C ARG A 132 -18.21 -13.69 -3.71
N VAL A 133 -17.13 -14.22 -3.12
CA VAL A 133 -16.60 -15.53 -3.49
C VAL A 133 -17.79 -16.48 -3.47
N THR A 134 -18.15 -16.91 -4.66
CA THR A 134 -19.17 -17.93 -4.85
C THR A 134 -18.59 -19.19 -4.22
N GLY A 135 -18.97 -19.46 -2.98
CA GLY A 135 -18.90 -20.80 -2.44
C GLY A 135 -19.85 -21.65 -3.27
N SER A 136 -19.31 -22.34 -4.27
CA SER A 136 -20.01 -23.41 -4.96
C SER A 136 -20.37 -24.47 -3.93
N GLN A 137 -21.66 -24.80 -3.87
CA GLN A 137 -22.18 -26.05 -3.31
C GLN A 137 -21.57 -27.27 -4.00
#